data_AF-A0A957WGU8-F1
#
_entry.id   AF-A0A957WGU8-F1
#
_cell.length_a   1.000
_cell.length_b   1.000
_cell.length_c   1.000
_cell.angle_alpha   90.00
_cell.angle_beta   90.00
_cell.angle_gamma   90.00
#
_symmetry.space_group_name_H-M   'P 1'
#
loop_
_entity.id
_entity.type
_entity.pdbx_description
1 polymer ?
#
loop_
_entity_poly.entity_id
_entity_poly.type
_entity_poly.pdbx_seq_one_letter_code
_entity_poly.pdbx_strand_id
1 'polypeptide(L)' 'MLTLEKKLVVDEAGDPTEVIISWKDFLIIEELLGLDLDKEAIDDLETARQDREKGNIDTYIDLDDIE' A
#
# COMPACT_ATOMS: atom_id res chain seq x y z
N MET A 1 1.10 11.51 -8.25
CA MET A 1 1.41 10.54 -9.34
C MET A 1 2.77 9.97 -9.06
N LEU A 2 2.87 8.64 -8.91
CA LEU A 2 4.17 7.96 -8.77
C LEU A 2 4.88 8.05 -10.13
N THR A 3 6.13 8.54 -10.14
CA THR A 3 6.96 8.54 -11.34
C THR A 3 7.88 7.33 -11.25
N LEU A 4 7.67 6.36 -12.15
CA LEU A 4 8.39 5.09 -12.15
C LEU A 4 9.40 5.07 -13.29
N GLU A 5 10.68 4.92 -12.96
CA GLU A 5 11.67 4.54 -13.96
C GLU A 5 11.46 3.08 -14.32
N LYS A 6 11.14 2.82 -15.60
CA LYS A 6 10.80 1.48 -16.07
C LYS A 6 11.43 1.19 -17.42
N LYS A 7 11.78 -0.08 -17.61
CA LYS A 7 12.13 -0.65 -18.90
C LYS A 7 11.04 -1.62 -19.32
N LEU A 8 10.51 -1.43 -20.53
CA LEU A 8 9.56 -2.38 -21.12
C LEU A 8 10.31 -3.45 -21.90
N VAL A 9 9.89 -4.70 -21.73
CA VAL A 9 10.27 -5.82 -22.58
C VAL A 9 9.10 -6.07 -23.53
N VAL A 10 9.41 -6.21 -24.82
CA VAL A 10 8.42 -6.41 -25.88
C VAL A 10 8.65 -7.74 -26.58
N ASP A 11 7.59 -8.31 -27.17
CA ASP A 11 7.67 -9.50 -28.00
C ASP A 11 8.12 -9.20 -29.44
N GLU A 12 8.05 -10.21 -30.32
CA GLU A 12 8.41 -10.09 -31.74
C GLU A 12 7.49 -9.13 -32.53
N ALA A 13 6.23 -8.94 -32.08
CA ALA A 13 5.29 -8.00 -32.67
C ALA A 13 5.51 -6.56 -32.15
N GLY A 14 6.33 -6.39 -31.10
CA GLY A 14 6.56 -5.13 -30.41
C GLY A 14 5.56 -4.85 -29.30
N ASP A 15 4.75 -5.85 -28.91
CA ASP A 15 3.76 -5.72 -27.84
C ASP A 15 4.45 -5.91 -26.47
N PRO A 16 4.15 -5.05 -25.46
CA PRO A 16 4.75 -5.17 -24.13
C PRO A 16 4.32 -6.46 -23.42
N THR A 17 5.29 -7.25 -22.97
CA THR A 17 5.05 -8.50 -22.22
C THR A 17 5.46 -8.39 -20.76
N GLU A 18 6.53 -7.65 -20.48
CA GLU A 18 7.06 -7.49 -19.12
C GLU A 18 7.52 -6.05 -18.86
N VAL A 19 7.61 -5.71 -17.58
CA VAL A 19 8.18 -4.44 -17.13
C VAL A 19 9.23 -4.71 -16.05
N ILE A 20 10.37 -4.07 -16.20
CA ILE A 20 11.45 -4.09 -15.21
C ILE A 20 11.46 -2.73 -14.53
N ILE A 21 11.30 -2.75 -13.21
CA ILE A 21 11.35 -1.57 -12.32
C ILE A 21 12.40 -1.80 -11.22
N SER A 22 12.78 -0.73 -10.53
CA SER A 22 13.67 -0.88 -9.37
C SER A 22 12.97 -1.65 -8.25
N TRP A 23 13.74 -2.36 -7.42
CA TRP A 23 13.21 -3.05 -6.25
C TRP A 23 12.50 -2.10 -5.29
N LYS A 24 13.04 -0.89 -5.11
CA LYS A 24 12.44 0.15 -4.27
C LYS A 24 11.06 0.54 -4.79
N ASP A 25 10.92 0.73 -6.09
CA ASP A 25 9.65 1.11 -6.69
C ASP A 25 8.62 -0.02 -6.60
N PHE A 26 9.06 -1.28 -6.72
CA PHE A 26 8.21 -2.44 -6.49
C PHE A 26 7.63 -2.42 -5.05
N LEU A 27 8.48 -2.23 -4.04
CA LEU A 27 8.03 -2.17 -2.64
C LEU A 27 7.05 -1.01 -2.40
N ILE A 28 7.31 0.17 -2.96
CA ILE A 28 6.39 1.31 -2.85
C ILE A 28 5.03 0.97 -3.46
N ILE A 29 5.00 0.27 -4.59
CA ILE A 29 3.73 -0.17 -5.21
C ILE A 29 3.03 -1.20 -4.32
N GLU A 30 3.78 -2.14 -3.75
CA GLU A 30 3.27 -3.16 -2.84
C GLU A 30 2.56 -2.51 -1.64
N GLU A 31 3.24 -1.58 -0.96
CA GLU A 31 2.72 -0.81 0.17
C GLU A 31 1.50 0.04 -0.21
N LEU A 32 1.56 0.76 -1.34
CA LEU A 32 0.44 1.62 -1.78
C LEU A 32 -0.82 0.82 -2.11
N LEU A 33 -0.65 -0.41 -2.58
CA LEU A 33 -1.75 -1.32 -2.86
C LEU A 33 -2.13 -2.18 -1.65
N GLY A 34 -1.37 -2.10 -0.55
CA GLY A 34 -1.55 -2.93 0.64
C GLY A 34 -1.34 -4.42 0.38
N LEU A 35 -0.51 -4.76 -0.61
CA LEU A 35 -0.21 -6.16 -0.96
C LEU A 35 0.76 -6.82 0.01
N ASP A 36 1.49 -6.00 0.78
CA ASP A 36 2.40 -6.39 1.86
C ASP A 36 1.67 -6.68 3.18
N LEU A 37 0.39 -6.30 3.28
CA LEU A 37 -0.40 -6.48 4.48
C LEU A 37 -0.89 -7.91 4.64
N ASP A 38 -0.71 -8.46 5.84
CA ASP A 38 -1.33 -9.71 6.21
C ASP A 38 -2.81 -9.51 6.61
N LYS A 39 -3.50 -10.63 6.85
CA LYS A 39 -4.92 -10.61 7.19
C LYS A 39 -5.19 -9.86 8.51
N GLU A 40 -4.30 -9.96 9.48
CA GLU A 40 -4.46 -9.29 10.78
C GLU A 40 -4.39 -7.78 10.59
N ALA A 41 -3.39 -7.29 9.86
CA ALA A 41 -3.27 -5.89 9.51
C ALA A 41 -4.47 -5.35 8.72
N ILE A 42 -5.03 -6.15 7.80
CA ILE A 42 -6.25 -5.78 7.06
C ILE A 42 -7.45 -5.66 8.01
N ASP A 43 -7.65 -6.65 8.88
CA ASP A 43 -8.77 -6.68 9.84
C ASP A 43 -8.67 -5.49 10.83
N ASP A 44 -7.45 -5.13 11.27
CA ASP A 44 -7.18 -3.97 12.12
C ASP A 44 -7.51 -2.65 11.42
N LEU A 45 -7.10 -2.49 10.15
CA LEU A 45 -7.40 -1.29 9.36
C LEU A 45 -8.90 -1.13 9.11
N GLU A 46 -9.62 -2.23 8.85
CA GLU A 46 -11.07 -2.21 8.71
C GLU A 46 -11.76 -1.79 10.01
N THR A 47 -11.31 -2.32 11.14
CA THR A 47 -11.85 -1.99 12.47
C THR A 47 -11.61 -0.51 12.78
N ALA A 48 -10.37 -0.03 12.62
CA ALA A 48 -10.01 1.37 12.83
C ALA A 48 -10.82 2.32 11.93
N ARG A 49 -11.09 1.94 10.68
CA ARG A 49 -11.96 2.71 9.79
C ARG A 49 -13.39 2.80 10.34
N GLN A 50 -13.96 1.69 10.80
CA GLN A 50 -15.31 1.65 11.35
C GLN A 50 -15.43 2.49 12.62
N ASP A 51 -14.45 2.42 13.51
CA ASP A 51 -14.41 3.21 14.74
C ASP A 51 -14.33 4.70 14.43
N ARG A 52 -13.48 5.10 13.48
CA ARG A 52 -13.41 6.48 12.99
C ARG A 52 -14.75 6.95 12.42
N GLU A 53 -15.41 6.14 11.59
CA GLU A 53 -16.70 6.48 10.98
C GLU A 53 -17.85 6.58 12.00
N LYS A 54 -17.77 5.82 13.09
CA LYS A 54 -18.72 5.88 14.21
C LYS A 54 -18.39 6.96 15.23
N GLY A 55 -17.22 7.62 15.12
CA GLY A 55 -16.74 8.59 16.10
C GLY A 55 -16.42 7.98 17.46
N ASN A 56 -15.96 6.71 17.47
CA ASN A 56 -15.60 6.00 18.68
C ASN A 56 -14.25 6.51 19.21
N ILE A 57 -14.26 7.54 20.05
CA ILE A 57 -13.05 8.17 20.57
C ILE A 57 -12.28 7.28 21.55
N ASP A 58 -12.92 6.27 22.15
CA ASP A 58 -12.31 5.39 23.15
C ASP A 58 -11.24 4.46 22.54
N THR A 59 -11.20 4.34 21.21
CA THR A 59 -10.17 3.55 20.49
C THR A 59 -8.92 4.36 20.18
N TYR A 60 -8.92 5.67 20.49
CA TYR A 60 -7.78 6.55 20.30
C TYR A 60 -7.02 6.70 21.62
N ILE A 61 -5.70 6.86 21.53
CA ILE A 61 -4.87 7.27 22.65
C ILE A 61 -4.67 8.79 22.61
N ASP A 62 -4.47 9.41 23.77
CA ASP A 62 -4.13 10.84 23.81
C ASP A 62 -2.76 11.05 23.16
N LEU A 63 -2.56 12.21 22.52
CA LEU A 63 -1.27 12.56 21.94
C LEU A 63 -0.19 12.68 23.02
N ASP A 64 -0.57 13.11 24.23
CA ASP A 64 0.34 13.23 25.35
C ASP A 64 0.77 11.85 25.92
N ASP A 65 0.05 10.77 25.55
CA ASP A 65 0.35 9.38 25.95
C ASP A 65 1.24 8.64 24.92
N ILE A 66 1.63 9.29 23.82
CA ILE A 66 2.55 8.72 22.81
C ILE A 66 4.00 8.98 23.26
N GLU A 67 4.73 7.93 23.66
CA GLU A 67 6.16 7.96 24.00
C GLU A 67 7.11 8.09 22.79
#